data_AF-A0A957ZGA9-F1
#
_entry.id   AF-A0A957ZGA9-F1
#
_cell.length_a   1.000
_cell.length_b   1.000
_cell.length_c   1.000
_cell.angle_alpha   90.00
_cell.angle_beta   90.00
_cell.angle_gamma   90.00
#
_symmetry.space_group_name_H-M   'P 1'
#
loop_
_entity.id
_entity.type
_entity.pdbx_description
1 polymer ?
#
loop_
_entity_poly.entity_id
_entity_poly.type
_entity_poly.pdbx_seq_one_letter_code
_entity_poly.pdbx_strand_id
1 'polypeptide(L)'
;SDIQHAVADLGRIIHMQPENYDAYYNRGLAYIRAGNNTLWQADLAQARALAPPQRVGDIDVALCWGYALAQESQEALRHCQQARAADADRSDIEDSLGLIYAQLGDFEQSVDHFNSYLNWLKTQPPGYYNQYHGPRIAEWVVALAQGDNPITAEALDELR
;
A
#
# COMPACT_ATOMS: atom_id res chain seq x y z
N SER A 1 -13.88 -4.68 -15.62
CA SER A 1 -13.03 -3.48 -15.45
C SER A 1 -11.68 -3.72 -16.12
N ASP A 2 -10.85 -2.69 -16.25
CA ASP A 2 -9.46 -2.80 -16.70
C ASP A 2 -8.66 -3.78 -15.83
N ILE A 3 -8.89 -3.75 -14.51
CA ILE A 3 -8.26 -4.67 -13.53
C ILE A 3 -8.42 -6.15 -13.90
N GLN A 4 -9.61 -6.58 -14.34
CA GLN A 4 -9.83 -7.99 -14.71
C GLN A 4 -9.08 -8.38 -15.99
N HIS A 5 -8.93 -7.46 -16.94
CA HIS A 5 -8.11 -7.70 -18.14
C HIS A 5 -6.63 -7.78 -17.78
N ALA A 6 -6.14 -6.84 -16.95
CA ALA A 6 -4.76 -6.86 -16.45
C ALA A 6 -4.44 -8.18 -15.74
N VAL A 7 -5.31 -8.65 -14.84
CA VAL A 7 -5.15 -9.94 -14.15
C VAL A 7 -5.06 -11.10 -15.14
N ALA A 8 -5.92 -11.13 -16.15
CA ALA A 8 -5.93 -12.19 -17.16
C ALA A 8 -4.65 -12.18 -18.02
N ASP A 9 -4.21 -11.01 -18.46
CA ASP A 9 -3.01 -10.86 -19.29
C ASP A 9 -1.74 -11.22 -18.50
N LEU A 10 -1.64 -10.77 -17.25
CA LEU A 10 -0.55 -11.14 -16.35
C LEU A 10 -0.55 -12.64 -16.05
N GLY A 11 -1.73 -13.27 -15.95
CA GLY A 11 -1.86 -14.72 -15.85
C GLY A 11 -1.29 -15.48 -17.06
N ARG A 12 -1.47 -14.96 -18.27
CA ARG A 12 -0.85 -15.54 -19.47
C ARG A 12 0.67 -15.36 -19.46
N ILE A 13 1.18 -14.22 -19.02
CA ILE A 13 2.63 -13.99 -18.89
C ILE A 13 3.23 -14.99 -17.90
N ILE A 14 2.61 -15.16 -16.74
CA ILE A 14 3.04 -16.13 -15.72
C ILE A 14 3.02 -17.56 -16.27
N HIS A 15 2.01 -17.93 -17.05
CA HIS A 15 1.96 -19.25 -17.69
C HIS A 15 3.13 -19.47 -18.66
N MET A 16 3.50 -18.46 -19.44
CA MET A 16 4.61 -18.54 -20.41
C MET A 16 5.99 -18.37 -19.75
N GLN A 17 6.07 -17.61 -18.66
CA GLN A 17 7.29 -17.24 -17.95
C GLN A 17 7.07 -17.36 -16.43
N PRO A 18 7.15 -18.59 -15.88
CA PRO A 18 6.83 -18.83 -14.47
C PRO A 18 7.78 -18.16 -13.47
N GLU A 19 8.93 -17.67 -13.93
CA GLU A 19 9.94 -16.96 -13.13
C GLU A 19 9.88 -15.43 -13.31
N ASN A 20 8.89 -14.92 -14.06
CA ASN A 20 8.74 -13.48 -14.26
C ASN A 20 8.15 -12.82 -13.01
N TYR A 21 9.01 -12.35 -12.12
CA TYR A 21 8.61 -11.71 -10.86
C TYR A 21 7.78 -10.44 -11.09
N ASP A 22 8.06 -9.65 -12.13
CA ASP A 22 7.31 -8.43 -12.45
C ASP A 22 5.84 -8.76 -12.78
N ALA A 23 5.58 -9.90 -13.44
CA ALA A 23 4.22 -10.34 -13.75
C ALA A 23 3.43 -10.70 -12.48
N TYR A 24 4.05 -11.41 -11.53
CA TYR A 24 3.44 -11.65 -10.22
C TYR A 24 3.25 -10.36 -9.43
N TYR A 25 4.25 -9.49 -9.40
CA TYR A 25 4.19 -8.21 -8.69
C TYR A 25 3.01 -7.35 -9.18
N ASN A 26 2.92 -7.15 -10.50
CA ASN A 26 1.85 -6.36 -11.10
C ASN A 26 0.47 -7.00 -10.92
N ARG A 27 0.38 -8.34 -10.89
CA ARG A 27 -0.90 -9.03 -10.69
C ARG A 27 -1.35 -8.94 -9.23
N GLY A 28 -0.39 -9.02 -8.31
CA GLY A 28 -0.61 -8.75 -6.89
C GLY A 28 -1.15 -7.33 -6.66
N LEU A 29 -0.53 -6.32 -7.27
CA LEU A 29 -1.04 -4.93 -7.21
C LEU A 29 -2.45 -4.81 -7.80
N ALA A 30 -2.73 -5.45 -8.95
CA ALA A 30 -4.06 -5.45 -9.54
C ALA A 30 -5.10 -6.11 -8.62
N TYR A 31 -4.73 -7.17 -7.91
CA TYR A 31 -5.58 -7.81 -6.91
C TYR A 31 -5.82 -6.94 -5.68
N ILE A 32 -4.84 -6.19 -5.19
CA ILE A 32 -5.03 -5.21 -4.09
C ILE A 32 -6.09 -4.19 -4.51
N ARG A 33 -5.96 -3.62 -5.71
CA ARG A 33 -6.93 -2.65 -6.27
C ARG A 33 -8.32 -3.24 -6.51
N ALA A 34 -8.41 -4.56 -6.68
CA ALA A 34 -9.70 -5.25 -6.84
C ALA A 34 -10.46 -5.39 -5.52
N GLY A 35 -9.81 -5.23 -4.36
CA GLY A 35 -10.42 -5.19 -3.02
C GLY A 35 -11.04 -6.48 -2.47
N ASN A 36 -11.24 -7.49 -3.31
CA ASN A 36 -12.03 -8.69 -2.97
C ASN A 36 -11.27 -9.99 -3.14
N ASN A 37 -9.95 -10.00 -2.91
CA ASN A 37 -9.20 -11.23 -3.05
C ASN A 37 -7.91 -11.28 -2.23
N THR A 38 -7.68 -12.38 -1.51
CA THR A 38 -6.39 -12.67 -0.84
C THR A 38 -5.30 -13.13 -1.82
N LEU A 39 -5.63 -13.33 -3.10
CA LEU A 39 -4.68 -13.76 -4.13
C LEU A 39 -3.47 -12.81 -4.29
N TRP A 40 -3.57 -11.53 -3.90
CA TRP A 40 -2.42 -10.63 -3.93
C TRP A 40 -1.28 -11.10 -3.03
N GLN A 41 -1.57 -11.74 -1.89
CA GLN A 41 -0.56 -12.21 -0.94
C GLN A 41 0.32 -13.28 -1.58
N ALA A 42 -0.30 -14.26 -2.23
CA ALA A 42 0.40 -15.34 -2.91
C ALA A 42 1.26 -14.81 -4.08
N ASP A 43 0.71 -13.89 -4.86
CA ASP A 43 1.42 -13.28 -5.98
C ASP A 43 2.61 -12.42 -5.51
N LEU A 44 2.42 -11.55 -4.52
CA LEU A 44 3.51 -10.73 -3.99
C LEU A 44 4.56 -11.58 -3.25
N ALA A 45 4.18 -12.68 -2.60
CA ALA A 45 5.13 -13.62 -2.02
C ALA A 45 5.98 -14.31 -3.10
N GLN A 46 5.36 -14.75 -4.19
CA GLN A 46 6.07 -15.35 -5.32
C GLN A 46 6.97 -14.32 -6.03
N ALA A 47 6.48 -13.10 -6.23
CA ALA A 47 7.27 -12.00 -6.77
C ALA A 47 8.52 -11.76 -5.91
N ARG A 48 8.36 -11.68 -4.59
CA ARG A 48 9.47 -11.46 -3.65
C ARG A 48 10.51 -12.57 -3.67
N ALA A 49 10.07 -13.82 -3.85
CA ALA A 49 10.98 -14.98 -3.93
C ALA A 49 11.81 -15.00 -5.23
N LEU A 50 11.26 -14.48 -6.32
CA LEU A 50 11.89 -14.46 -7.65
C LEU A 50 12.64 -13.15 -7.95
N ALA A 51 12.34 -12.08 -7.22
CA ALA A 51 12.86 -10.75 -7.49
C ALA A 51 14.37 -10.64 -7.22
N PRO A 52 15.09 -9.84 -8.01
CA PRO A 52 16.46 -9.49 -7.68
C PRO A 52 16.49 -8.67 -6.38
N PRO A 53 17.57 -8.74 -5.57
CA PRO A 53 17.62 -8.16 -4.23
C PRO A 53 17.21 -6.68 -4.16
N GLN A 54 17.61 -5.88 -5.14
CA GLN A 54 17.29 -4.45 -5.22
C GLN A 54 15.80 -4.13 -5.46
N ARG A 55 14.98 -5.12 -5.86
CA ARG A 55 13.53 -4.96 -6.08
C ARG A 55 12.69 -5.48 -4.91
N VAL A 56 13.29 -6.19 -3.96
CA VAL A 56 12.57 -6.75 -2.79
C VAL A 56 11.91 -5.63 -1.97
N GLY A 57 12.58 -4.49 -1.80
CA GLY A 57 12.04 -3.33 -1.08
C GLY A 57 10.78 -2.73 -1.73
N ASP A 58 10.63 -2.79 -3.06
CA ASP A 58 9.41 -2.33 -3.75
C ASP A 58 8.23 -3.27 -3.45
N ILE A 59 8.52 -4.57 -3.44
CA ILE A 59 7.52 -5.61 -3.18
C ILE A 59 7.05 -5.54 -1.72
N ASP A 60 7.98 -5.28 -0.80
CA ASP A 60 7.63 -5.07 0.62
C ASP A 60 6.77 -3.81 0.83
N VAL A 61 6.85 -2.79 -0.03
CA VAL A 61 5.90 -1.66 -0.01
C VAL A 61 4.52 -2.05 -0.50
N ALA A 62 4.42 -2.83 -1.57
CA ALA A 62 3.12 -3.35 -2.01
C ALA A 62 2.47 -4.25 -0.95
N LEU A 63 3.27 -5.05 -0.23
CA LEU A 63 2.79 -5.88 0.88
C LEU A 63 2.36 -5.03 2.08
N CYS A 64 3.16 -4.02 2.47
CA CYS A 64 2.83 -3.03 3.49
C CYS A 64 1.45 -2.39 3.23
N TRP A 65 1.24 -1.89 2.01
CA TRP A 65 -0.04 -1.32 1.57
C TRP A 65 -1.19 -2.33 1.57
N GLY A 66 -0.98 -3.50 0.96
CA GLY A 66 -2.01 -4.54 0.84
C GLY A 66 -2.51 -5.02 2.21
N TYR A 67 -1.61 -5.27 3.15
CA TYR A 67 -2.00 -5.66 4.51
C TYR A 67 -2.63 -4.50 5.30
N ALA A 68 -2.19 -3.25 5.10
CA ALA A 68 -2.84 -2.09 5.72
C ALA A 68 -4.30 -1.95 5.26
N LEU A 69 -4.58 -2.13 3.97
CA LEU A 69 -5.95 -2.14 3.42
C LEU A 69 -6.78 -3.34 3.86
N ALA A 70 -6.13 -4.47 4.17
CA ALA A 70 -6.77 -5.67 4.72
C ALA A 70 -6.99 -5.58 6.25
N GLN A 71 -6.56 -4.48 6.88
CA GLN A 71 -6.60 -4.27 8.34
C GLN A 71 -5.79 -5.31 9.13
N GLU A 72 -4.76 -5.88 8.51
CA GLU A 72 -3.81 -6.80 9.14
C GLU A 72 -2.57 -6.04 9.61
N SER A 73 -2.77 -5.12 10.55
CA SER A 73 -1.81 -4.04 10.88
C SER A 73 -0.42 -4.54 11.32
N GLN A 74 -0.35 -5.70 12.01
CA GLN A 74 0.93 -6.27 12.46
C GLN A 74 1.78 -6.79 11.28
N GLU A 75 1.16 -7.51 10.34
CA GLU A 75 1.86 -7.98 9.14
C GLU A 75 2.21 -6.82 8.21
N ALA A 76 1.30 -5.84 8.08
CA ALA A 76 1.57 -4.61 7.34
C ALA A 76 2.82 -3.91 7.88
N LEU A 77 2.89 -3.67 9.19
CA LEU A 77 4.01 -2.99 9.83
C LEU A 77 5.34 -3.72 9.60
N ARG A 78 5.33 -5.07 9.67
CA ARG A 78 6.52 -5.88 9.39
C ARG A 78 7.04 -5.65 7.96
N HIS A 79 6.15 -5.57 6.98
CA HIS A 79 6.54 -5.29 5.60
C HIS A 79 7.01 -3.85 5.40
N CYS A 80 6.38 -2.85 6.04
CA CYS A 80 6.86 -1.47 5.99
C CYS A 80 8.28 -1.35 6.59
N GLN A 81 8.57 -2.09 7.67
CA GLN A 81 9.90 -2.16 8.28
C GLN A 81 10.93 -2.79 7.33
N GLN A 82 10.55 -3.86 6.61
CA GLN A 82 11.42 -4.49 5.62
C GLN A 82 11.72 -3.57 4.45
N ALA A 83 10.71 -2.84 3.95
CA ALA A 83 10.89 -1.84 2.91
C ALA A 83 11.85 -0.73 3.35
N ARG A 84 11.68 -0.22 4.59
CA ARG A 84 12.53 0.83 5.17
C ARG A 84 13.98 0.37 5.44
N ALA A 85 14.18 -0.92 5.70
CA ALA A 85 15.51 -1.48 5.84
C ALA A 85 16.27 -1.59 4.51
N ALA A 86 15.54 -1.73 3.39
CA ALA A 86 16.12 -1.75 2.06
C ALA A 86 16.46 -0.34 1.54
N ASP A 87 15.62 0.64 1.86
CA ASP A 87 15.84 2.05 1.58
C ASP A 87 15.22 2.88 2.71
N ALA A 88 16.01 3.75 3.33
CA ALA A 88 15.55 4.55 4.45
C ALA A 88 14.70 5.75 4.01
N ASP A 89 14.81 6.21 2.75
CA ASP A 89 14.10 7.38 2.22
C ASP A 89 12.80 6.98 1.50
N ARG A 90 11.87 6.40 2.26
CA ARG A 90 10.58 5.88 1.75
C ARG A 90 9.42 6.74 2.19
N SER A 91 9.24 7.87 1.51
CA SER A 91 8.05 8.73 1.70
C SER A 91 6.75 8.06 1.22
N ASP A 92 6.87 7.06 0.35
CA ASP A 92 5.78 6.31 -0.29
C ASP A 92 5.15 5.23 0.61
N ILE A 93 5.60 5.07 1.85
CA ILE A 93 4.96 4.18 2.85
C ILE A 93 4.31 4.94 4.01
N GLU A 94 4.45 6.26 4.04
CA GLU A 94 3.95 7.09 5.15
C GLU A 94 2.41 7.10 5.20
N ASP A 95 1.73 6.95 4.06
CA ASP A 95 0.29 6.71 4.01
C ASP A 95 -0.12 5.39 4.67
N SER A 96 0.62 4.32 4.35
CA SER A 96 0.40 2.98 4.88
C SER A 96 0.61 2.95 6.39
N LEU A 97 1.69 3.59 6.89
CA LEU A 97 1.95 3.70 8.32
C LEU A 97 0.88 4.53 9.04
N GLY A 98 0.40 5.61 8.44
CA GLY A 98 -0.74 6.37 8.97
C GLY A 98 -1.98 5.47 9.18
N LEU A 99 -2.32 4.64 8.20
CA LEU A 99 -3.41 3.66 8.31
C LEU A 99 -3.16 2.63 9.42
N ILE A 100 -1.95 2.07 9.45
CA ILE A 100 -1.56 1.02 10.40
C ILE A 100 -1.67 1.53 11.84
N TYR A 101 -1.12 2.71 12.15
CA TYR A 101 -1.16 3.23 13.51
C TYR A 101 -2.57 3.64 13.94
N ALA A 102 -3.41 4.14 13.02
CA ALA A 102 -4.81 4.38 13.33
C ALA A 102 -5.55 3.07 13.68
N GLN A 103 -5.30 1.99 12.95
CA GLN A 103 -5.89 0.68 13.23
C GLN A 103 -5.42 0.10 14.57
N LEU A 104 -4.17 0.41 14.97
CA LEU A 104 -3.61 0.03 16.27
C LEU A 104 -4.09 0.93 17.43
N GLY A 105 -4.80 2.02 17.14
CA GLY A 105 -5.28 2.99 18.12
C GLY A 105 -4.23 4.02 18.57
N ASP A 106 -3.06 4.04 17.92
CA ASP A 106 -2.01 5.03 18.17
C ASP A 106 -2.23 6.23 17.23
N PHE A 107 -3.19 7.08 17.58
CA PHE A 107 -3.59 8.21 16.74
C PHE A 107 -2.52 9.29 16.66
N GLU A 108 -1.64 9.41 17.65
CA GLU A 108 -0.51 10.35 17.62
C GLU A 108 0.46 9.97 16.49
N GLN A 109 0.94 8.72 16.47
CA GLN A 109 1.79 8.21 15.40
C GLN A 109 1.09 8.27 14.03
N SER A 110 -0.20 7.94 13.99
CA SER A 110 -0.98 7.99 12.75
C SER A 110 -1.00 9.40 12.14
N VAL A 111 -1.28 10.42 12.97
CA VAL A 111 -1.29 11.82 12.56
C VAL A 111 0.07 12.26 12.04
N ASP A 112 1.16 11.87 12.71
CA ASP A 112 2.53 12.22 12.29
C ASP A 112 2.86 11.64 10.91
N HIS A 113 2.57 10.36 10.69
CA HIS A 113 2.79 9.69 9.41
C HIS A 113 1.94 10.28 8.28
N PHE A 114 0.66 10.56 8.53
CA PHE A 114 -0.18 11.24 7.54
C PHE A 114 0.30 12.65 7.23
N ASN A 115 0.76 13.42 8.22
CA ASN A 115 1.33 14.74 7.97
C ASN A 115 2.60 14.67 7.12
N SER A 116 3.47 13.69 7.39
CA SER A 116 4.65 13.41 6.56
C SER A 116 4.25 13.13 5.11
N TYR A 117 3.29 12.24 4.89
CA TYR A 117 2.76 11.92 3.57
C TYR A 117 2.16 13.15 2.86
N LEU A 118 1.29 13.90 3.55
CA LEU A 118 0.66 15.11 3.00
C LEU A 118 1.69 16.18 2.64
N ASN A 119 2.77 16.30 3.40
CA ASN A 119 3.86 17.22 3.09
C ASN A 119 4.62 16.77 1.84
N TRP A 120 4.92 15.47 1.73
CA TRP A 120 5.52 14.92 0.52
C TRP A 120 4.63 15.12 -0.72
N LEU A 121 3.32 14.86 -0.63
CA LEU A 121 2.38 15.11 -1.74
C LEU A 121 2.41 16.57 -2.24
N LYS A 122 2.65 17.54 -1.36
CA LYS A 122 2.75 18.97 -1.72
C LYS A 122 4.07 19.32 -2.42
N THR A 123 5.10 18.48 -2.32
CA THR A 123 6.36 18.66 -3.07
C THR A 123 6.32 18.03 -4.46
N GLN A 124 5.31 17.18 -4.73
CA GLN A 124 5.10 16.54 -6.02
C GLN A 124 4.47 17.48 -7.06
N PRO A 125 4.45 17.09 -8.36
CA PRO A 125 3.87 17.91 -9.42
C PRO A 125 2.40 18.33 -9.15
N PRO A 126 1.93 19.44 -9.76
CA PRO A 126 0.56 19.89 -9.58
C PRO A 126 -0.47 18.81 -9.87
N GLY A 127 -1.48 18.68 -8.99
CA GLY A 127 -2.54 17.67 -9.09
C GLY A 127 -2.26 16.38 -8.32
N TYR A 128 -1.01 16.09 -7.97
CA TYR A 128 -0.63 14.87 -7.25
C TYR A 128 -1.32 14.77 -5.89
N TYR A 129 -1.38 15.88 -5.14
CA TYR A 129 -2.10 15.95 -3.88
C TYR A 129 -3.56 15.48 -3.98
N ASN A 130 -4.29 15.85 -5.04
CA ASN A 130 -5.67 15.43 -5.22
C ASN A 130 -5.79 13.99 -5.76
N GLN A 131 -4.85 13.60 -6.62
CA GLN A 131 -4.82 12.26 -7.21
C GLN A 131 -4.59 11.17 -6.16
N TYR A 132 -3.75 11.44 -5.16
CA TYR A 132 -3.35 10.47 -4.13
C TYR A 132 -4.00 10.79 -2.78
N HIS A 133 -5.31 11.05 -2.80
CA HIS A 133 -6.18 11.15 -1.63
C HIS A 133 -5.81 12.20 -0.57
N GLY A 134 -5.00 13.20 -0.91
CA GLY A 134 -4.53 14.24 0.02
C GLY A 134 -5.64 14.96 0.80
N PRO A 135 -6.74 15.42 0.16
CA PRO A 135 -7.84 16.05 0.89
C PRO A 135 -8.47 15.14 1.95
N ARG A 136 -8.70 13.87 1.61
CA ARG A 136 -9.30 12.88 2.51
C ARG A 136 -8.39 12.57 3.70
N ILE A 137 -7.10 12.36 3.42
CA ILE A 137 -6.11 12.11 4.48
C ILE A 137 -5.98 13.34 5.40
N ALA A 138 -6.11 14.56 4.88
CA ALA A 138 -6.14 15.76 5.71
C ALA A 138 -7.37 15.82 6.64
N GLU A 139 -8.55 15.37 6.17
CA GLU A 139 -9.73 15.22 7.03
C GLU A 139 -9.50 14.16 8.11
N TRP A 140 -8.83 13.05 7.77
CA TRP A 140 -8.50 12.01 8.74
C TRP A 140 -7.57 12.51 9.84
N VAL A 141 -6.55 13.30 9.49
CA VAL A 141 -5.66 13.94 10.47
C VAL A 141 -6.45 14.75 11.50
N VAL A 142 -7.46 15.51 11.07
CA VAL A 142 -8.29 16.32 11.98
C VAL A 142 -9.11 15.45 12.92
N ALA A 143 -9.73 14.39 12.42
CA ALA A 143 -10.53 13.47 13.24
C ALA A 143 -9.66 12.68 14.24
N LEU A 144 -8.54 12.12 13.79
CA LEU A 144 -7.61 11.35 14.61
C LEU A 144 -7.01 12.20 15.74
N ALA A 145 -6.71 13.47 15.47
CA ALA A 145 -6.26 14.42 16.49
C ALA A 145 -7.31 14.71 17.58
N GLN A 146 -8.58 14.42 17.32
CA GLN A 146 -9.69 14.56 18.28
C GLN A 146 -9.99 13.23 19.00
N GLY A 147 -9.29 12.14 18.66
CA GLY A 147 -9.53 10.81 19.20
C GLY A 147 -10.57 9.99 18.44
N ASP A 148 -11.07 10.50 17.32
CA ASP A 148 -12.03 9.79 16.46
C ASP A 148 -11.27 9.06 15.36
N ASN A 149 -11.56 7.77 15.14
CA ASN A 149 -10.99 7.00 14.04
C ASN A 149 -11.94 7.01 12.83
N PRO A 150 -11.63 7.75 11.75
CA PRO A 150 -12.48 7.85 10.56
C PRO A 150 -12.22 6.73 9.53
N ILE A 151 -11.25 5.85 9.77
CA ILE A 151 -10.79 4.85 8.81
C ILE A 151 -11.67 3.60 8.94
N THR A 152 -12.82 3.63 8.26
CA THR A 152 -13.74 2.49 8.16
C THR A 152 -13.35 1.53 7.03
N ALA A 153 -14.00 0.38 6.95
CA ALA A 153 -13.81 -0.55 5.83
C ALA A 153 -14.18 0.09 4.48
N GLU A 154 -15.21 0.92 4.44
CA GLU A 154 -15.62 1.69 3.26
C GLU A 154 -14.56 2.73 2.89
N ALA A 155 -14.02 3.44 3.88
CA ALA A 155 -12.97 4.43 3.68
C ALA A 155 -11.69 3.81 3.09
N LEU A 156 -11.36 2.56 3.48
CA LEU A 156 -10.26 1.78 2.93
C LEU A 156 -10.55 1.26 1.52
N ASP A 157 -11.80 0.90 1.20
CA ASP A 157 -12.17 0.46 -0.15
C ASP A 157 -12.00 1.59 -1.18
N GLU A 158 -12.25 2.83 -0.77
CA GLU A 158 -12.03 4.03 -1.61
C GLU A 158 -10.55 4.37 -1.87
N LEU A 159 -9.61 3.66 -1.25
CA LEU A 159 -8.18 3.79 -1.52
C LEU A 159 -7.67 2.79 -2.57
N ARG A 160 -8.54 1.88 -3.04
CA ARG A 160 -8.19 0.77 -3.94
C ARG A 160 -8.22 1.16 -5.41
#